data_AF-A0A2S7PGC4-F1
#
_entry.id   AF-A0A2S7PGC4-F1
#
_cell.length_a   1.000
_cell.length_b   1.000
_cell.length_c   1.000
_cell.angle_alpha   90.00
_cell.angle_beta   90.00
_cell.angle_gamma   90.00
#
_symmetry.space_group_name_H-M   'P 1'
#
loop_
_entity.id
_entity.type
_entity.pdbx_description
1 polymer ?
#
loop_
_entity_poly.entity_id
_entity_poly.type
_entity_poly.pdbx_seq_one_letter_code
_entity_poly.pdbx_strand_id
1 'polypeptide(L)'
;MLAVDRAHYTPPQSSHLAYEDSPQVIGYGATISAPHMHAAAAEYLLPYLGPGKRVLDIGSGSGYLTAVLGELCFGSATGSGRGNGSSKEGSAKGKGKVVGLEHIRELQEMGETNMRRSETGRKWLEEGLVKFVVGDGRKGLVEEGKGIQGVGEEENDNGWDAIHVGAAAAEIHQPLIDQLRRPGRIFIPVEAPNGGQHIWVVDKDVEGKITKEKLYGVRYVPLTDAPPASSGR
;
A
#
# COMPACT_ATOMS: atom_id res chain seq x y z
N MET A 1 -13.62 -3.67 -1.94
CA MET A 1 -13.41 -3.13 -3.31
C MET A 1 -14.64 -2.44 -3.87
N LEU A 2 -15.87 -2.93 -3.69
CA LEU A 2 -17.09 -2.28 -4.21
C LEU A 2 -17.26 -0.80 -3.84
N ALA A 3 -16.81 -0.38 -2.65
CA ALA A 3 -16.87 1.01 -2.20
C ALA A 3 -15.82 1.95 -2.86
N VAL A 4 -14.85 1.38 -3.59
CA VAL A 4 -13.79 2.14 -4.26
C VAL A 4 -13.97 2.00 -5.77
N ASP A 5 -14.60 3.01 -6.37
CA ASP A 5 -14.84 3.05 -7.81
C ASP A 5 -13.52 3.18 -8.58
N ARG A 6 -13.18 2.14 -9.33
CA ARG A 6 -11.96 2.04 -10.13
C ARG A 6 -11.90 3.06 -11.28
N ALA A 7 -13.04 3.56 -11.76
CA ALA A 7 -13.08 4.62 -12.77
C ALA A 7 -12.48 5.94 -12.28
N HIS A 8 -12.47 6.20 -10.96
CA HIS A 8 -11.77 7.35 -10.40
C HIS A 8 -10.25 7.28 -10.57
N TYR A 9 -9.70 6.06 -10.70
CA TYR A 9 -8.26 5.79 -10.71
C TYR A 9 -7.74 5.37 -12.09
N THR A 10 -8.63 5.33 -13.09
CA THR A 10 -8.28 5.01 -14.47
C THR A 10 -8.22 6.31 -15.29
N PRO A 11 -7.14 6.56 -16.06
CA PRO A 11 -7.02 7.75 -16.88
C PRO A 11 -8.15 7.90 -17.90
N PRO A 12 -8.48 9.13 -18.34
CA PRO A 12 -9.54 9.37 -19.32
C PRO A 12 -9.39 8.55 -20.61
N GLN A 13 -8.16 8.36 -21.08
CA GLN A 13 -7.84 7.62 -22.32
C GLN A 13 -8.24 6.14 -22.24
N SER A 14 -8.23 5.55 -21.04
CA SER A 14 -8.58 4.15 -20.77
C SER A 14 -9.86 4.01 -19.92
N SER A 15 -10.63 5.09 -19.75
CA SER A 15 -11.84 5.11 -18.91
C SER A 15 -12.89 4.06 -19.29
N HIS A 16 -13.04 3.76 -20.58
CA HIS A 16 -13.93 2.71 -21.09
C HIS A 16 -13.50 1.28 -20.66
N LEU A 17 -12.25 1.11 -20.21
CA LEU A 17 -11.68 -0.14 -19.72
C LEU A 17 -11.56 -0.16 -18.19
N ALA A 18 -12.13 0.81 -17.48
CA ALA A 18 -11.96 0.96 -16.03
C ALA A 18 -12.36 -0.29 -15.23
N TYR A 19 -13.32 -1.07 -15.73
CA TYR A 19 -13.84 -2.28 -15.08
C TYR A 19 -13.42 -3.58 -15.77
N GLU A 20 -12.60 -3.49 -16.82
CA GLU A 20 -12.01 -4.67 -17.44
C GLU A 20 -11.00 -5.32 -16.48
N ASP A 21 -11.00 -6.64 -16.42
CA ASP A 21 -10.07 -7.38 -15.57
C ASP A 21 -8.66 -7.47 -16.19
N SER A 22 -8.08 -6.31 -16.49
CA SER A 22 -6.78 -6.16 -17.13
C SER A 22 -6.07 -4.88 -16.68
N PRO A 23 -4.72 -4.85 -16.74
CA PRO A 23 -3.97 -3.64 -16.43
C PRO A 23 -4.26 -2.52 -17.42
N GLN A 24 -4.35 -1.28 -16.95
CA GLN A 24 -4.51 -0.10 -17.81
C GLN A 24 -3.31 0.84 -17.67
N VAL A 25 -2.83 1.39 -18.77
CA VAL A 25 -1.69 2.32 -18.77
C VAL A 25 -2.05 3.62 -18.04
N ILE A 26 -1.16 4.08 -17.16
CA ILE A 26 -1.32 5.34 -16.40
C ILE A 26 -0.23 6.37 -16.70
N GLY A 27 0.58 6.13 -17.75
CA GLY A 27 1.73 6.96 -18.10
C GLY A 27 3.00 6.52 -17.37
N TYR A 28 4.13 7.16 -17.70
CA TYR A 28 5.43 6.95 -17.03
C TYR A 28 5.93 5.49 -17.00
N GLY A 29 5.52 4.66 -17.98
CA GLY A 29 5.84 3.23 -18.01
C GLY A 29 5.10 2.38 -16.96
N ALA A 30 4.11 2.96 -16.26
CA ALA A 30 3.32 2.30 -15.24
C ALA A 30 1.92 1.93 -15.71
N THR A 31 1.30 0.99 -15.00
CA THR A 31 -0.08 0.56 -15.18
C THR A 31 -0.81 0.50 -13.85
N ILE A 32 -2.10 0.84 -13.81
CA ILE A 32 -2.98 0.38 -12.74
C ILE A 32 -3.20 -1.12 -12.93
N SER A 33 -2.83 -1.94 -11.93
CA SER A 33 -2.91 -3.41 -12.00
C SER A 33 -4.34 -3.90 -12.26
N ALA A 34 -4.48 -5.11 -12.80
CA ALA A 34 -5.80 -5.73 -12.99
C ALA A 34 -6.57 -5.82 -11.66
N PRO A 35 -7.92 -5.67 -11.65
CA PRO A 35 -8.78 -5.89 -10.50
C PRO A 35 -8.43 -7.15 -9.68
N HIS A 36 -8.22 -8.32 -10.30
CA HIS A 36 -7.89 -9.53 -9.55
C HIS A 36 -6.57 -9.44 -8.78
N MET A 37 -5.57 -8.71 -9.29
CA MET A 37 -4.29 -8.52 -8.58
C MET A 37 -4.46 -7.65 -7.34
N HIS A 38 -5.32 -6.63 -7.40
CA HIS A 38 -5.67 -5.84 -6.23
C HIS A 38 -6.45 -6.66 -5.20
N ALA A 39 -7.38 -7.50 -5.65
CA ALA A 39 -8.13 -8.40 -4.78
C ALA A 39 -7.20 -9.37 -4.06
N ALA A 40 -6.27 -10.00 -4.78
CA ALA A 40 -5.30 -10.92 -4.21
C ALA A 40 -4.41 -10.23 -3.16
N ALA A 41 -3.81 -9.07 -3.49
CA ALA A 41 -3.00 -8.32 -2.53
C ALA A 41 -3.79 -7.96 -1.26
N ALA A 42 -5.03 -7.48 -1.42
CA ALA A 42 -5.89 -7.13 -0.29
C ALA A 42 -6.24 -8.36 0.57
N GLU A 43 -6.51 -9.52 -0.03
CA GLU A 43 -6.84 -10.76 0.67
C GLU A 43 -5.66 -11.26 1.51
N TYR A 44 -4.45 -11.28 0.94
CA TYR A 44 -3.24 -11.71 1.69
C TYR A 44 -2.89 -10.76 2.84
N LEU A 45 -3.20 -9.47 2.71
CA LEU A 45 -2.94 -8.47 3.74
C LEU A 45 -4.06 -8.36 4.77
N LEU A 46 -5.27 -8.84 4.47
CA LEU A 46 -6.48 -8.65 5.28
C LEU A 46 -6.30 -8.92 6.79
N PRO A 47 -5.58 -9.95 7.25
CA PRO A 47 -5.37 -10.19 8.68
C PRO A 47 -4.61 -9.07 9.43
N TYR A 48 -3.93 -8.20 8.69
CA TYR A 48 -3.09 -7.10 9.19
C TYR A 48 -3.69 -5.72 8.91
N LEU A 49 -4.92 -5.68 8.37
CA LEU A 49 -5.69 -4.46 8.10
C LEU A 49 -6.79 -4.27 9.16
N GLY A 50 -7.29 -3.05 9.27
CA GLY A 50 -8.40 -2.71 10.19
C GLY A 50 -8.17 -1.42 10.99
N PRO A 51 -9.07 -1.10 11.92
CA PRO A 51 -8.99 0.13 12.70
C PRO A 51 -7.66 0.25 13.47
N GLY A 52 -7.02 1.41 13.39
CA GLY A 52 -5.74 1.69 14.07
C GLY A 52 -4.49 1.12 13.38
N LYS A 53 -4.65 0.33 12.31
CA LYS A 53 -3.52 -0.25 11.57
C LYS A 53 -2.79 0.78 10.73
N ARG A 54 -1.48 0.57 10.57
CA ARG A 54 -0.61 1.38 9.71
C ARG A 54 -0.18 0.55 8.50
N VAL A 55 -0.44 1.07 7.30
CA VAL A 55 -0.23 0.36 6.04
C VAL A 55 0.61 1.22 5.09
N LEU A 56 1.60 0.60 4.47
CA LEU A 56 2.43 1.22 3.44
C LEU A 56 2.15 0.54 2.10
N ASP A 57 1.80 1.33 1.08
CA ASP A 57 1.59 0.89 -0.29
C ASP A 57 2.69 1.46 -1.18
N ILE A 58 3.69 0.64 -1.52
CA ILE A 58 4.88 1.02 -2.27
C ILE A 58 4.64 0.85 -3.76
N GLY A 59 4.95 1.86 -4.56
CA GLY A 59 4.56 1.90 -5.98
C GLY A 59 3.06 2.15 -6.11
N SER A 60 2.54 3.11 -5.34
CA SER A 60 1.09 3.37 -5.24
C SER A 60 0.44 3.79 -6.57
N GLY A 61 1.22 4.30 -7.53
CA GLY A 61 0.78 4.58 -8.90
C GLY A 61 -0.53 5.37 -8.96
N SER A 62 -1.56 4.75 -9.55
CA SER A 62 -2.90 5.37 -9.67
C SER A 62 -3.56 5.74 -8.35
N GLY A 63 -3.13 5.18 -7.21
CA GLY A 63 -3.73 5.32 -5.89
C GLY A 63 -4.89 4.36 -5.59
N TYR A 64 -5.25 3.46 -6.52
CA TYR A 64 -6.41 2.57 -6.36
C TYR A 64 -6.26 1.61 -5.18
N LEU A 65 -5.12 0.91 -5.05
CA LEU A 65 -4.92 -0.02 -3.95
C LEU A 65 -4.78 0.72 -2.62
N THR A 66 -4.12 1.88 -2.57
CA THR A 66 -4.11 2.76 -1.40
C THR A 66 -5.53 3.05 -0.91
N ALA A 67 -6.48 3.34 -1.82
CA ALA A 67 -7.89 3.56 -1.47
C ALA A 67 -8.60 2.30 -0.98
N VAL A 68 -8.36 1.15 -1.61
CA VAL A 68 -8.90 -0.15 -1.15
C VAL A 68 -8.39 -0.50 0.25
N LEU A 69 -7.10 -0.29 0.52
CA LEU A 69 -6.51 -0.49 1.85
C LEU A 69 -7.06 0.50 2.88
N GLY A 70 -7.28 1.77 2.48
CA GLY A 70 -7.97 2.77 3.28
C GLY A 70 -9.37 2.34 3.67
N GLU A 71 -10.16 1.83 2.71
CA GLU A 71 -11.50 1.31 2.96
C GLU A 71 -11.49 0.13 3.94
N LEU A 72 -10.52 -0.79 3.80
CA LEU A 72 -10.38 -1.93 4.71
C LEU A 72 -9.94 -1.52 6.13
N CYS A 73 -9.27 -0.38 6.28
CA CYS A 73 -8.85 0.14 7.59
C CYS A 73 -9.89 1.06 8.23
N PHE A 74 -10.66 1.81 7.44
CA PHE A 74 -11.48 2.93 7.91
C PHE A 74 -12.96 2.86 7.51
N GLY A 75 -13.32 2.12 6.46
CA GLY A 75 -14.66 2.14 5.83
C GLY A 75 -15.79 1.60 6.71
N SER A 76 -15.48 0.67 7.62
CA SER A 76 -16.43 0.16 8.62
C SER A 76 -16.78 1.18 9.72
N ALA A 77 -16.11 2.34 9.78
CA ALA A 77 -16.47 3.42 10.69
C ALA A 77 -17.68 4.25 10.20
N THR A 78 -18.19 4.04 8.98
CA THR A 78 -19.24 4.90 8.39
C THR A 78 -20.47 4.17 7.83
N GLY A 79 -20.66 2.87 8.09
CA GLY A 79 -21.81 2.11 7.57
C GLY A 79 -22.43 1.13 8.56
N SER A 80 -23.67 1.44 8.97
CA SER A 80 -24.61 0.65 9.77
C SER A 80 -24.58 -0.89 9.56
N GLY A 81 -24.29 -1.65 10.64
CA GLY A 81 -24.47 -3.10 10.66
C GLY A 81 -24.01 -3.80 11.94
N ARG A 82 -24.90 -3.86 12.95
CA ARG A 82 -24.98 -4.84 14.06
C ARG A 82 -23.67 -5.53 14.52
N GLY A 83 -22.97 -4.89 15.44
CA GLY A 83 -22.11 -5.55 16.42
C GLY A 83 -22.57 -5.18 17.82
N ASN A 84 -23.27 -6.09 18.50
CA ASN A 84 -23.49 -6.02 19.94
C ASN A 84 -22.13 -6.11 20.64
N GLY A 85 -21.82 -5.20 21.55
CA GLY A 85 -20.72 -5.40 22.48
C GLY A 85 -19.98 -4.13 22.84
N SER A 86 -20.26 -3.66 24.04
CA SER A 86 -19.39 -2.81 24.85
C SER A 86 -17.90 -3.11 24.66
N SER A 87 -17.13 -2.11 24.26
CA SER A 87 -15.81 -1.85 24.83
C SER A 87 -15.54 -0.35 24.77
N LYS A 88 -16.04 0.34 25.79
CA LYS A 88 -15.25 1.43 26.36
C LYS A 88 -14.10 0.75 27.11
N GLU A 89 -12.90 1.32 26.93
CA GLU A 89 -11.61 1.02 27.56
C GLU A 89 -10.62 0.21 26.70
N GLY A 90 -9.52 0.87 26.33
CA GLY A 90 -8.32 0.18 25.84
C GLY A 90 -7.43 0.97 24.87
N SER A 91 -6.68 1.93 25.41
CA SER A 91 -5.47 2.53 24.84
C SER A 91 -5.62 3.60 23.74
N ALA A 92 -4.96 4.73 23.97
CA ALA A 92 -4.74 5.83 23.06
C ALA A 92 -3.79 5.45 21.90
N LYS A 93 -4.06 4.35 21.17
CA LYS A 93 -3.37 4.06 19.91
C LYS A 93 -4.00 4.94 18.83
N GLY A 94 -3.19 5.86 18.29
CA GLY A 94 -3.63 6.92 17.38
C GLY A 94 -4.44 6.41 16.18
N LYS A 95 -5.14 7.35 15.51
CA LYS A 95 -5.84 7.08 14.25
C LYS A 95 -4.88 6.33 13.31
N GLY A 96 -5.29 5.15 12.84
CA GLY A 96 -4.53 4.34 11.88
C GLY A 96 -4.22 5.14 10.61
N LYS A 97 -3.38 4.59 9.72
CA LYS A 97 -2.91 5.33 8.56
C LYS A 97 -2.59 4.44 7.38
N VAL A 98 -2.91 4.91 6.17
CA VAL A 98 -2.44 4.29 4.92
C VAL A 98 -1.60 5.30 4.15
N VAL A 99 -0.41 4.91 3.71
CA VAL A 99 0.47 5.79 2.93
C VAL A 99 0.80 5.15 1.59
N GLY A 100 0.47 5.85 0.51
CA GLY A 100 0.96 5.55 -0.84
C GLY A 100 2.34 6.17 -1.03
N LEU A 101 3.37 5.36 -1.26
CA LEU A 101 4.73 5.79 -1.55
C LEU A 101 5.02 5.57 -3.03
N GLU A 102 5.47 6.60 -3.71
CA GLU A 102 5.66 6.60 -5.16
C GLU A 102 6.94 7.35 -5.53
N HIS A 103 7.75 6.82 -6.44
CA HIS A 103 9.04 7.45 -6.79
C HIS A 103 8.92 8.49 -7.92
N ILE A 104 7.80 8.48 -8.66
CA ILE A 104 7.50 9.45 -9.74
C ILE A 104 6.49 10.47 -9.21
N ARG A 105 6.89 11.74 -9.13
CA ARG A 105 6.07 12.82 -8.59
C ARG A 105 4.69 12.91 -9.25
N GLU A 106 4.64 12.77 -10.57
CA GLU A 106 3.41 12.90 -11.33
C GLU A 106 2.44 11.75 -11.09
N LEU A 107 2.95 10.54 -10.81
CA LEU A 107 2.12 9.42 -10.39
C LEU A 107 1.64 9.60 -8.94
N GLN A 108 2.49 10.12 -8.05
CA GLN A 108 2.10 10.46 -6.68
C GLN A 108 0.96 11.48 -6.65
N GLU A 109 1.08 12.56 -7.42
CA GLU A 109 0.08 13.61 -7.56
C GLU A 109 -1.20 13.08 -8.24
N MET A 110 -1.07 12.16 -9.21
CA MET A 110 -2.20 11.46 -9.81
C MET A 110 -2.95 10.63 -8.77
N GLY A 111 -2.26 9.85 -7.94
CA GLY A 111 -2.85 9.06 -6.88
C GLY A 111 -3.66 9.89 -5.89
N GLU A 112 -3.11 11.01 -5.43
CA GLU A 112 -3.81 11.94 -4.56
C GLU A 112 -5.02 12.58 -5.27
N THR A 113 -4.86 13.02 -6.52
CA THR A 113 -5.93 13.63 -7.32
C THR A 113 -7.10 12.67 -7.54
N ASN A 114 -6.81 11.39 -7.83
CA ASN A 114 -7.81 10.36 -8.03
C ASN A 114 -8.58 10.07 -6.73
N MET A 115 -7.88 9.98 -5.59
CA MET A 115 -8.48 9.80 -4.27
C MET A 115 -9.52 10.90 -3.97
N ARG A 116 -9.21 12.16 -4.34
CA ARG A 116 -10.10 13.33 -4.14
C ARG A 116 -11.41 13.27 -4.94
N ARG A 117 -11.57 12.35 -5.89
CA ARG A 117 -12.82 12.22 -6.67
C ARG A 117 -13.97 11.69 -5.80
N SER A 118 -13.68 10.87 -4.80
CA SER A 118 -14.69 10.38 -3.84
C SER A 118 -14.79 11.29 -2.60
N GLU A 119 -15.98 11.37 -2.00
CA GLU A 119 -16.18 12.10 -0.74
C GLU A 119 -15.37 11.50 0.41
N THR A 120 -15.41 10.17 0.54
CA THR A 120 -14.65 9.42 1.53
C THR A 120 -13.14 9.66 1.38
N GLY A 121 -12.61 9.62 0.16
CA GLY A 121 -11.19 9.87 -0.10
C GLY A 121 -10.76 11.30 0.23
N ARG A 122 -11.60 12.32 -0.05
CA ARG A 122 -11.33 13.71 0.40
C ARG A 122 -11.20 13.79 1.91
N LYS A 123 -12.16 13.20 2.64
CA LYS A 123 -12.15 13.17 4.11
C LYS A 123 -10.91 12.48 4.66
N TRP A 124 -10.50 11.35 4.08
CA TRP A 124 -9.28 10.65 4.53
C TRP A 124 -8.01 11.49 4.34
N LEU A 125 -7.90 12.23 3.24
CA LEU A 125 -6.78 13.12 2.99
C LEU A 125 -6.77 14.31 3.96
N GLU A 126 -7.92 14.95 4.18
CA GLU A 126 -8.08 16.08 5.09
C GLU A 126 -7.79 15.70 6.56
N GLU A 127 -8.22 14.51 6.98
CA GLU A 127 -7.93 14.00 8.32
C GLU A 127 -6.52 13.40 8.47
N GLY A 128 -5.75 13.30 7.38
CA GLY A 128 -4.42 12.70 7.36
C GLY A 128 -4.39 11.19 7.59
N LEU A 129 -5.54 10.51 7.42
CA LEU A 129 -5.69 9.05 7.48
C LEU A 129 -5.06 8.37 6.25
N VAL A 130 -5.12 9.04 5.10
CA VAL A 130 -4.41 8.64 3.88
C VAL A 130 -3.43 9.74 3.50
N LYS A 131 -2.23 9.36 3.06
CA LYS A 131 -1.24 10.28 2.49
C LYS A 131 -0.60 9.68 1.24
N PHE A 132 -0.20 10.52 0.32
CA PHE A 132 0.66 10.15 -0.80
C PHE A 132 2.00 10.88 -0.64
N VAL A 133 3.12 10.17 -0.83
CA VAL A 133 4.46 10.67 -0.55
C VAL A 133 5.39 10.28 -1.69
N VAL A 134 6.28 11.21 -2.08
CA VAL A 134 7.34 10.91 -3.03
C VAL A 134 8.53 10.29 -2.32
N GLY A 135 9.02 9.13 -2.78
CA GLY A 135 10.22 8.51 -2.22
C GLY A 135 10.60 7.16 -2.81
N ASP A 136 11.80 6.71 -2.45
CA ASP A 136 12.33 5.41 -2.89
C ASP A 136 11.73 4.26 -2.09
N GLY A 137 10.82 3.53 -2.74
CA GLY A 137 10.14 2.37 -2.17
C GLY A 137 11.07 1.29 -1.59
N ARG A 138 12.28 1.13 -2.12
CA ARG A 138 13.24 0.12 -1.64
C ARG A 138 13.72 0.40 -0.21
N LYS A 139 13.61 1.66 0.23
CA LYS A 139 13.99 2.12 1.57
C LYS A 139 12.82 2.14 2.55
N GLY A 140 11.61 1.81 2.10
CA GLY A 140 10.38 2.01 2.87
C GLY A 140 10.14 3.50 3.15
N LEU A 141 9.48 3.80 4.28
CA LEU A 141 9.17 5.17 4.68
C LEU A 141 9.35 5.35 6.18
N VAL A 142 10.29 6.21 6.56
CA VAL A 142 10.46 6.71 7.93
C VAL A 142 9.81 8.10 8.00
N GLU A 143 8.76 8.24 8.81
CA GLU A 143 8.09 9.53 8.99
C GLU A 143 9.00 10.52 9.77
N GLU A 144 8.98 11.80 9.39
CA GLU A 144 9.75 12.84 10.08
C GLU A 144 9.37 12.93 11.58
N GLY A 145 10.37 13.13 12.44
CA GLY A 145 10.18 13.16 13.90
C GLY A 145 9.92 11.80 14.55
N LYS A 146 9.91 10.71 13.76
CA LYS A 146 9.66 9.33 14.19
C LYS A 146 10.83 8.41 13.84
N GLY A 147 12.05 8.93 13.97
CA GLY A 147 13.28 8.22 13.64
C GLY A 147 13.39 6.88 14.38
N ILE A 148 13.98 5.89 13.69
CA ILE A 148 14.39 4.61 14.26
C ILE A 148 15.73 4.83 14.97
N GLN A 149 15.76 5.64 16.03
CA GLN A 149 17.00 5.90 16.75
C GLN A 149 16.85 5.41 18.19
N GLY A 150 17.49 4.28 18.48
CA GLY A 150 17.67 3.77 19.85
C GLY A 150 16.46 3.07 20.48
N VAL A 151 15.38 2.81 19.74
CA VAL A 151 14.27 2.00 20.26
C VAL A 151 14.66 0.54 20.14
N GLY A 152 14.76 -0.17 21.27
CA GLY A 152 14.85 -1.63 21.26
C GLY A 152 13.70 -2.20 20.42
N GLU A 153 13.92 -3.37 19.82
CA GLU A 153 12.98 -4.04 18.91
C GLU A 153 11.57 -4.27 19.50
N GLU A 154 11.40 -4.02 20.81
CA GLU A 154 10.21 -4.26 21.61
C GLU A 154 9.07 -3.25 21.36
N GLU A 155 9.34 -2.03 20.88
CA GLU A 155 8.30 -1.02 20.61
C GLU A 155 8.54 -0.23 19.31
N ASN A 156 8.55 -0.89 18.14
CA ASN A 156 8.49 -0.18 16.86
C ASN A 156 7.08 0.37 16.58
N ASP A 157 6.61 1.29 17.42
CA ASP A 157 5.33 1.99 17.28
C ASP A 157 5.30 2.88 16.02
N ASN A 158 6.44 3.03 15.34
CA ASN A 158 6.59 3.73 14.07
C ASN A 158 6.70 2.81 12.83
N GLY A 159 6.57 1.48 12.99
CA GLY A 159 6.55 0.52 11.88
C GLY A 159 5.17 0.31 11.23
N TRP A 160 5.12 -0.56 10.22
CA TRP A 160 3.92 -0.87 9.42
C TRP A 160 3.35 -2.24 9.79
N ASP A 161 2.04 -2.31 10.04
CA ASP A 161 1.34 -3.58 10.23
C ASP A 161 1.28 -4.37 8.91
N ALA A 162 1.12 -3.67 7.79
CA ALA A 162 1.10 -4.24 6.45
C ALA A 162 1.93 -3.39 5.48
N ILE A 163 2.70 -4.06 4.62
CA ILE A 163 3.43 -3.43 3.50
C ILE A 163 3.02 -4.14 2.21
N HIS A 164 2.47 -3.40 1.27
CA HIS A 164 2.28 -3.83 -0.11
C HIS A 164 3.39 -3.26 -0.99
N VAL A 165 3.87 -4.04 -1.96
CA VAL A 165 4.75 -3.55 -3.03
C VAL A 165 4.11 -3.85 -4.38
N GLY A 166 3.76 -2.79 -5.11
CA GLY A 166 3.08 -2.84 -6.41
C GLY A 166 4.00 -2.91 -7.62
N ALA A 167 5.28 -3.23 -7.43
CA ALA A 167 6.28 -3.35 -8.48
C ALA A 167 7.29 -4.46 -8.14
N ALA A 168 7.74 -5.21 -9.16
CA ALA A 168 8.63 -6.34 -8.99
C ALA A 168 10.01 -5.89 -8.51
N ALA A 169 10.40 -6.33 -7.32
CA ALA A 169 11.70 -6.04 -6.74
C ALA A 169 12.75 -7.08 -7.16
N ALA A 170 14.00 -6.65 -7.31
CA ALA A 170 15.12 -7.57 -7.51
C ALA A 170 15.32 -8.52 -6.30
N GLU A 171 14.97 -8.04 -5.10
CA GLU A 171 15.05 -8.80 -3.86
C GLU A 171 14.04 -8.30 -2.81
N ILE A 172 13.89 -9.07 -1.73
CA ILE A 172 13.14 -8.62 -0.54
C ILE A 172 14.07 -7.70 0.27
N HIS A 173 13.87 -6.40 0.15
CA HIS A 173 14.69 -5.37 0.79
C HIS A 173 14.61 -5.41 2.33
N GLN A 174 15.76 -5.48 3.00
CA GLN A 174 15.85 -5.51 4.47
C GLN A 174 15.18 -4.31 5.16
N PRO A 175 15.27 -3.05 4.66
CA PRO A 175 14.56 -1.92 5.25
C PRO A 175 13.05 -2.13 5.42
N LEU A 176 12.40 -2.89 4.53
CA LEU A 176 10.98 -3.21 4.64
C LEU A 176 10.71 -4.19 5.77
N ILE A 177 11.58 -5.18 5.95
CA ILE A 177 11.51 -6.13 7.06
C ILE A 177 11.75 -5.38 8.38
N ASP A 178 12.73 -4.49 8.45
CA ASP A 178 13.05 -3.72 9.66
C ASP A 178 11.88 -2.82 10.09
N GLN A 179 11.19 -2.22 9.11
CA GLN A 179 10.02 -1.38 9.35
C GLN A 179 8.72 -2.16 9.61
N LEU A 180 8.70 -3.49 9.45
CA LEU A 180 7.52 -4.30 9.69
C LEU A 180 7.24 -4.46 11.20
N ARG A 181 5.99 -4.26 11.63
CA ARG A 181 5.55 -4.47 13.02
C ARG A 181 5.48 -5.96 13.39
N ARG A 182 5.36 -6.20 14.70
CA ARG A 182 5.10 -7.51 15.31
C ARG A 182 3.65 -7.54 15.83
N PRO A 183 2.75 -8.38 15.30
CA PRO A 183 2.89 -9.12 14.06
C PRO A 183 2.67 -8.19 12.84
N GLY A 184 3.22 -8.55 11.68
CA GLY A 184 3.07 -7.78 10.45
C GLY A 184 3.37 -8.60 9.20
N ARG A 185 2.89 -8.13 8.03
CA ARG A 185 3.05 -8.82 6.74
C ARG A 185 3.50 -7.92 5.60
N ILE A 186 4.39 -8.43 4.76
CA ILE A 186 4.74 -7.86 3.44
C ILE A 186 4.14 -8.73 2.34
N PHE A 187 3.54 -8.10 1.34
CA PHE A 187 3.19 -8.71 0.06
C PHE A 187 4.04 -8.05 -1.03
N ILE A 188 4.90 -8.82 -1.72
CA ILE A 188 5.89 -8.27 -2.65
C ILE A 188 6.12 -9.22 -3.85
N PRO A 189 6.00 -8.74 -5.10
CA PRO A 189 6.52 -9.45 -6.26
C PRO A 189 8.04 -9.35 -6.29
N VAL A 190 8.72 -10.49 -6.48
CA VAL A 190 10.19 -10.57 -6.53
C VAL A 190 10.62 -11.28 -7.81
N GLU A 191 11.64 -10.73 -8.47
CA GLU A 191 12.28 -11.33 -9.63
C GLU A 191 12.96 -12.65 -9.26
N ALA A 192 12.81 -13.64 -10.13
CA ALA A 192 13.47 -14.94 -10.00
C ALA A 192 14.69 -14.98 -10.96
N PRO A 193 15.77 -15.71 -10.61
CA PRO A 193 16.96 -15.80 -11.44
C PRO A 193 16.73 -16.31 -12.87
N ASN A 194 15.62 -17.01 -13.10
CA ASN A 194 15.22 -17.54 -14.41
C ASN A 194 14.41 -16.54 -15.26
N GLY A 195 14.30 -15.28 -14.84
CA GLY A 195 13.56 -14.23 -15.56
C GLY A 195 12.05 -14.19 -15.30
N GLY A 196 11.53 -15.05 -14.40
CA GLY A 196 10.15 -14.97 -13.93
C GLY A 196 10.00 -14.00 -12.75
N GLN A 197 8.78 -13.73 -12.31
CA GLN A 197 8.48 -13.02 -11.07
C GLN A 197 7.50 -13.85 -10.25
N HIS A 198 7.63 -13.86 -8.92
CA HIS A 198 6.69 -14.53 -8.02
C HIS A 198 6.26 -13.60 -6.91
N ILE A 199 5.02 -13.74 -6.46
CA ILE A 199 4.62 -13.13 -5.19
C ILE A 199 5.33 -13.86 -4.05
N TRP A 200 5.85 -13.06 -3.13
CA TRP A 200 6.29 -13.50 -1.82
C TRP A 200 5.45 -12.83 -0.74
N VAL A 201 5.17 -13.61 0.30
CA VAL A 201 4.66 -13.12 1.57
C VAL A 201 5.78 -13.21 2.60
N VAL A 202 6.00 -12.14 3.35
CA VAL A 202 6.94 -12.11 4.47
C VAL A 202 6.18 -11.80 5.73
N ASP A 203 6.16 -12.72 6.67
CA ASP A 203 5.52 -12.53 7.97
C ASP A 203 6.58 -12.30 9.04
N LYS A 204 6.32 -11.31 9.89
CA LYS A 204 6.96 -11.16 11.19
C LYS A 204 5.93 -11.51 12.25
N ASP A 205 6.19 -12.55 13.03
CA ASP A 205 5.27 -12.96 14.10
C ASP A 205 5.42 -12.09 15.36
N VAL A 206 4.68 -12.45 16.41
CA VAL A 206 4.68 -11.73 17.69
C VAL A 206 6.02 -11.78 18.41
N GLU A 207 6.84 -12.81 18.16
CA GLU A 207 8.18 -12.96 18.72
C GLU A 207 9.25 -12.26 17.85
N GLY A 208 8.85 -11.73 16.70
CA GLY A 208 9.75 -11.08 15.75
C GLY A 208 10.42 -12.01 14.75
N LYS A 209 10.06 -13.30 14.75
CA LYS A 209 10.60 -14.27 13.82
C LYS A 209 10.06 -14.01 12.42
N ILE A 210 10.96 -14.03 11.44
CA ILE A 210 10.63 -13.83 10.03
C ILE A 210 10.40 -15.17 9.34
N THR A 211 9.28 -15.28 8.61
CA THR A 211 9.04 -16.35 7.66
C THR A 211 8.78 -15.77 6.28
N LYS A 212 9.23 -16.48 5.24
CA LYS A 212 9.11 -16.05 3.84
C LYS A 212 8.49 -17.19 3.05
N GLU A 213 7.35 -16.94 2.43
CA GLU A 213 6.63 -17.91 1.61
C GLU A 213 6.57 -17.41 0.17
N LYS A 214 6.99 -18.26 -0.76
CA LYS A 214 6.84 -18.02 -2.20
C LYS A 214 5.49 -18.58 -2.63
N LEU A 215 4.68 -17.73 -3.25
CA LEU A 215 3.36 -18.09 -3.74
C LEU A 215 3.44 -18.42 -5.24
N TYR A 216 2.64 -17.74 -6.07
CA TYR A 216 2.48 -18.00 -7.50
C TYR A 216 3.25 -17.01 -8.37
N GLY A 217 3.44 -17.39 -9.64
CA GLY A 217 4.08 -16.56 -10.66
C GLY A 217 3.19 -15.38 -11.09
N VAL A 218 3.80 -14.23 -11.37
CA VAL A 218 3.11 -12.98 -11.73
C VAL A 218 3.90 -12.19 -12.79
N ARG A 219 3.31 -11.09 -13.26
CA ARG A 219 3.99 -10.07 -14.07
C ARG A 219 3.61 -8.68 -13.58
N TYR A 220 4.59 -7.97 -13.04
CA TYR A 220 4.52 -6.60 -12.55
C TYR A 220 5.52 -5.72 -13.29
N VAL A 221 5.26 -4.41 -13.30
CA VAL A 221 6.27 -3.42 -13.67
C VAL A 221 7.44 -3.47 -12.68
N PRO A 222 8.68 -3.19 -13.09
CA PRO A 222 9.84 -3.32 -12.21
C PRO A 222 9.90 -2.19 -11.17
N LEU A 223 10.40 -2.50 -9.96
CA LEU A 223 10.69 -1.54 -8.90
C LEU A 223 12.10 -0.98 -9.12
N THR A 224 12.19 0.18 -9.77
CA THR A 224 13.48 0.73 -10.25
C THR A 224 13.79 2.11 -9.68
N ASP A 225 14.92 2.68 -10.12
CA ASP A 225 15.18 4.09 -9.94
C ASP A 225 14.11 4.94 -10.65
N ALA A 226 13.82 6.11 -10.08
CA ALA A 226 12.96 7.08 -10.73
C ALA A 226 13.62 7.56 -12.04
N PRO A 227 12.86 7.82 -13.10
CA PRO A 227 13.40 8.47 -14.29
C PRO A 227 14.07 9.79 -13.89
N PRO A 228 15.18 10.19 -14.55
CA PRO A 228 15.79 11.47 -14.29
C PRO A 228 14.76 12.57 -14.49
N ALA A 229 14.70 13.53 -13.54
CA ALA A 229 13.76 14.65 -13.62
C ALA A 229 13.89 15.29 -15.01
N SER A 230 12.80 15.33 -15.77
CA SER A 230 12.83 15.94 -17.09
C SER A 230 13.26 17.40 -16.92
N SER A 231 14.41 17.76 -17.49
CA SER A 231 14.75 19.17 -17.69
C SER A 231 13.59 19.78 -18.48
N GLY A 232 12.80 20.64 -17.84
CA GLY A 232 11.62 21.25 -18.43
C GLY A 232 11.92 21.75 -19.84
N ARG A 233 11.09 21.36 -20.80
CA ARG A 233 10.99 22.03 -22.10
C ARG A 233 9.73 22.86 -22.11
#